data_AF-I7FIJ1-F1
#
_entry.id   AF-I7FIJ1-F1
#
_cell.length_a   1.000
_cell.length_b   1.000
_cell.length_c   1.000
_cell.angle_alpha   90.00
_cell.angle_beta   90.00
_cell.angle_gamma   90.00
#
_symmetry.space_group_name_H-M   'P 1'
#
loop_
_entity.id
_entity.type
_entity.pdbx_description
1 polymer ?
#
loop_
_entity_poly.entity_id
_entity_poly.type
_entity_poly.pdbx_seq_one_letter_code
_entity_poly.pdbx_strand_id
1 'polypeptide(L)' 'MLYDAFISHASEDKQDFVRGLAEALRDNNVAVWYDEFTLKVGSSLRRSIDHGLSTAIEN' A
#
# COMPACT_ATOMS: atom_id res chain seq x y z
N MET A 1 -5.84 -12.34 -2.14
CA MET A 1 -6.15 -12.05 -0.72
C MET A 1 -6.83 -10.71 -0.70
N LEU A 2 -7.98 -10.61 -0.03
CA LEU A 2 -8.69 -9.33 0.13
C LEU A 2 -7.92 -8.47 1.15
N TYR A 3 -7.70 -7.19 0.84
CA TYR A 3 -7.09 -6.23 1.77
C TYR A 3 -8.11 -5.18 2.21
N ASP A 4 -8.05 -4.74 3.46
CA ASP A 4 -8.92 -3.71 4.03
C ASP A 4 -8.44 -2.29 3.70
N ALA A 5 -7.13 -2.11 3.52
CA ALA A 5 -6.52 -0.83 3.23
C ALA A 5 -5.23 -0.95 2.39
N PHE A 6 -4.93 0.10 1.63
CA PHE A 6 -3.65 0.26 0.95
C PHE A 6 -2.93 1.53 1.45
N ILE A 7 -1.61 1.46 1.60
CA ILE A 7 -0.79 2.62 2.00
C ILE A 7 0.04 3.12 0.81
N SER A 8 -0.32 4.30 0.30
CA SER A 8 0.48 5.01 -0.68
C SER A 8 1.58 5.83 -0.02
N HIS A 9 2.83 5.64 -0.43
CA HIS A 9 3.99 6.31 0.20
C HIS A 9 5.16 6.46 -0.79
N ALA A 10 6.06 7.42 -0.52
CA ALA A 10 7.34 7.49 -1.22
C ALA A 10 8.30 6.42 -0.67
N SER A 11 9.26 5.97 -1.49
CA SER A 11 10.23 4.95 -1.07
C SER A 11 11.03 5.38 0.16
N GLU A 12 11.30 6.68 0.31
CA GLU A 12 12.03 7.26 1.44
C GLU A 12 11.30 7.08 2.78
N ASP A 13 9.95 7.10 2.78
CA ASP A 13 9.15 6.99 4.01
C ASP A 13 8.95 5.53 4.47
N LYS A 14 9.40 4.55 3.66
CA LYS A 14 9.07 3.14 3.86
C LYS A 14 9.58 2.59 5.19
N GLN A 15 10.86 2.82 5.48
CA GLN A 15 11.52 2.23 6.66
C GLN A 15 11.19 3.00 7.93
N ASP A 16 11.18 4.33 7.85
CA ASP A 16 11.09 5.18 9.04
C ASP A 16 9.66 5.32 9.56
N PHE A 17 8.64 5.11 8.71
CA PHE A 17 7.24 5.33 9.10
C PHE A 17 6.29 4.22 8.63
N VAL A 18 6.28 3.91 7.33
CA VAL A 18 5.21 3.09 6.74
C VAL A 18 5.20 1.67 7.25
N ARG A 19 6.39 1.07 7.46
CA ARG A 19 6.50 -0.28 8.03
C ARG A 19 5.84 -0.37 9.40
N GLY A 20 6.15 0.57 10.30
CA GLY A 20 5.57 0.60 11.65
C GLY A 20 4.07 0.82 11.64
N LEU A 21 3.57 1.68 10.75
CA LEU A 21 2.12 1.87 10.57
C LEU A 21 1.43 0.58 10.08
N ALA A 22 2.00 -0.09 9.08
CA ALA A 22 1.43 -1.31 8.52
C ALA A 22 1.44 -2.47 9.54
N GLU A 23 2.49 -2.58 10.35
CA GLU A 23 2.56 -3.56 11.44
C GLU A 23 1.50 -3.27 12.51
N ALA A 24 1.39 -2.03 12.97
CA ALA A 24 0.36 -1.64 13.94
C ALA A 24 -1.07 -1.90 13.45
N LEU A 25 -1.34 -1.69 12.16
CA LEU A 25 -2.64 -2.00 11.55
C LEU A 25 -2.90 -3.52 11.51
N ARG A 26 -1.89 -4.32 11.16
CA ARG A 26 -2.00 -5.79 11.17
C ARG A 26 -2.23 -6.35 12.58
N ASP A 27 -1.58 -5.77 13.59
CA ASP A 27 -1.80 -6.14 15.00
C ASP A 27 -3.25 -5.87 15.45
N ASN A 28 -3.93 -4.94 14.77
CA ASN A 28 -5.36 -4.65 14.96
C ASN A 28 -6.27 -5.43 13.99
N ASN A 29 -5.78 -6.52 13.40
CA ASN A 29 -6.49 -7.37 12.42
C ASN A 29 -6.94 -6.63 11.15
N VAL A 30 -6.25 -5.56 10.75
CA VAL A 30 -6.50 -4.88 9.47
C VAL A 30 -5.53 -5.45 8.42
N ALA A 31 -6.07 -6.05 7.36
CA ALA A 31 -5.30 -6.57 6.25
C ALA A 31 -4.79 -5.42 5.38
N VAL A 32 -3.52 -5.04 5.57
CA VAL A 32 -2.90 -3.91 4.84
C VAL A 32 -1.90 -4.38 3.79
N TRP A 33 -2.05 -3.83 2.59
CA TRP A 33 -1.07 -3.89 1.51
C TRP A 33 -0.31 -2.57 1.37
N TYR A 34 1.01 -2.66 1.20
CA TYR A 34 1.85 -1.51 0.87
C TYR A 34 3.00 -1.98 -0.03
N ASP A 35 3.27 -1.23 -1.10
CA ASP A 35 4.37 -1.49 -2.03
C ASP A 35 5.16 -0.20 -2.27
N GLU A 36 6.42 -0.35 -2.67
CA GLU A 36 7.26 0.78 -3.06
C GLU A 36 6.68 1.42 -4.32
N PHE A 37 6.33 2.69 -4.23
CA PHE A 37 6.19 3.50 -5.43
C PHE A 37 7.58 3.71 -6.01
N THR A 38 8.01 2.81 -6.90
CA THR A 38 9.10 3.13 -7.82
C THR A 38 8.55 4.17 -8.80
N LEU A 39 8.44 5.42 -8.36
CA LEU A 39 8.19 6.58 -9.20
C LEU A 39 9.46 6.85 -10.02
N LYS A 40 9.77 5.96 -10.96
CA LYS A 40 10.54 6.37 -12.12
C LYS A 40 9.66 7.36 -12.88
N VAL A 41 10.21 8.50 -13.30
CA VAL A 41 9.49 9.43 -14.18
C VAL A 41 8.90 8.64 -15.35
N GLY A 42 7.57 8.45 -15.35
CA GLY A 42 6.84 7.64 -16.34
C GLY A 42 6.14 6.36 -15.85
N SER A 43 6.45 5.81 -14.67
CA SER A 43 5.64 4.73 -14.07
C SER A 43 4.42 5.34 -13.37
N SER A 44 3.24 5.05 -13.91
CA SER A 44 2.00 5.73 -13.48
C SER A 44 1.54 5.26 -12.10
N LEU A 45 1.61 6.16 -11.13
CA LEU A 45 0.91 6.13 -9.82
C LEU A 45 -0.49 5.51 -9.92
N ARG A 46 -1.20 5.83 -11.01
CA ARG A 46 -2.54 5.33 -11.34
C ARG A 46 -2.62 3.80 -11.40
N ARG A 47 -1.62 3.13 -11.99
CA ARG A 47 -1.60 1.67 -12.12
C ARG A 47 -1.46 0.98 -10.76
N SER A 48 -0.69 1.56 -9.86
CA SER A 48 -0.53 1.07 -8.48
C SER A 48 -1.82 1.26 -7.67
N ILE A 49 -2.53 2.37 -7.89
CA ILE A 49 -3.85 2.62 -7.30
C ILE A 49 -4.88 1.60 -7.85
N ASP A 50 -4.93 1.41 -9.16
CA ASP A 50 -5.83 0.43 -9.79
C ASP A 50 -5.55 -0.99 -9.27
N HIS A 51 -4.28 -1.37 -9.07
CA HIS A 51 -3.92 -2.65 -8.48
C HIS A 51 -4.38 -2.77 -7.02
N GLY A 52 -4.13 -1.76 -6.19
CA GLY A 52 -4.58 -1.72 -4.80
C GLY A 52 -6.11 -1.83 -4.69
N LEU A 53 -6.85 -1.11 -5.53
CA LEU A 53 -8.32 -1.15 -5.56
C LEU A 53 -8.86 -2.50 -6.03
N SER A 54 -8.22 -3.12 -7.04
CA SER A 54 -8.64 -4.44 -7.54
C SER A 54 -8.48 -5.58 -6.52
N THR A 55 -7.64 -5.39 -5.51
CA THR A 55 -7.39 -6.38 -4.45
C THR A 55 -8.14 -6.07 -3.16
N ALA A 56 -8.61 -4.82 -2.98
CA ALA A 56 -9.36 -4.40 -1.80
C ALA A 56 -10.90 -4.48 -1.97
N ILE A 57 -11.39 -4.51 -3.21
CA ILE A 57 -12.83 -4.52 -3.51
C ILE A 57 -13.18 -5.77 -4.34
N GLU A 58 -13.70 -6.82 -3.70
CA GLU A 58 -14.62 -7.77 -4.34
C GLU A 58 -16.05 -7.40 -3.93
N ASN A 59 -17.00 -7.44 -4.87
CA ASN A 59 -18.44 -7.33 -4.58
C ASN A 59 -18.94 -8.55 -3.82
#